data_AF-A0A8J3YGQ7-F1
#
_entry.id   AF-A0A8J3YGQ7-F1
#
_cell.length_a   1.000
_cell.length_b   1.000
_cell.length_c   1.000
_cell.angle_alpha   90.00
_cell.angle_beta   90.00
_cell.angle_gamma   90.00
#
_symmetry.space_group_name_H-M   'P 1'
#
loop_
_entity.id
_entity.type
_entity.pdbx_description
1 polymer ?
#
loop_
_entity_poly.entity_id
_entity_poly.type
_entity_poly.pdbx_seq_one_letter_code
_entity_poly.pdbx_strand_id
1 'polypeptide(L)'
;MGFDISRRTLLRGGIGLAAVGAVAGSTASSVADAAPEPRTDAEIYGVTTKDPLVERRADPFVTHRISGMYYFTGSVPEYDRVVVRGAPTLAGLGDAAETVVWRRPASGTMGGHIWAPELHRIDNRWYIYFAAGDSDDVFRVRMYVLESALADPRDASGWRLLGKIRTEWDSFSLDATTFAHRGKRYLVWAQGEPEIAVNSSLYIAEMASPWTLATKPTRITTPTRSWEILGYRVNEGPAVLIRNGRIFLTFSASATDSRYCMGLLTADARANLLDRASWVKTPDPIFVTDPRTRRYGPGHNSFTVAEDGETDVLVYHARDYRDIAGDPLYDPNRHARVQKLYWHRDGTPLFGVPVGSGGPIVRLTPGDSPYGFVRHLDFALRVDTDLRELADSQYRFGPSALGGSFETITSVNHPDRVVCVVDGSLRLVPSSTADPGAASFTRVPVRGGVALRLASDAARCVRHERGKLVIGRQSGAASVFRLS
;
A
#
# COMPACT_ATOMS: atom_id res chain seq x y z
N MET A 1 9.26 -50.15 13.39
CA MET A 1 8.15 -50.99 13.91
C MET A 1 6.86 -50.30 13.52
N GLY A 2 6.29 -50.70 12.38
CA GLY A 2 4.97 -50.25 11.98
C GLY A 2 3.92 -51.23 12.48
N PHE A 3 2.73 -50.73 12.77
CA PHE A 3 1.50 -51.48 12.56
C PHE A 3 0.41 -50.49 12.12
N ASP A 4 0.12 -50.60 10.83
CA ASP A 4 -1.17 -50.28 10.21
C ASP A 4 -2.24 -51.29 10.69
N ILE A 5 -3.51 -51.02 10.41
CA ILE A 5 -4.74 -51.86 10.51
C ILE A 5 -5.87 -51.01 11.12
N SER A 6 -7.13 -51.00 10.66
CA SER A 6 -7.84 -51.27 9.41
C SER A 6 -9.34 -51.20 9.78
N ARG A 7 -10.18 -50.66 8.88
CA ARG A 7 -11.64 -50.71 8.98
C ARG A 7 -12.17 -52.06 8.48
N ARG A 8 -13.08 -52.69 9.24
CA ARG A 8 -14.33 -53.40 8.81
C ARG A 8 -14.84 -54.31 9.94
N THR A 9 -15.98 -53.99 10.56
CA THR A 9 -17.33 -54.54 10.28
C THR A 9 -17.53 -55.99 10.76
N LEU A 10 -18.38 -56.22 11.78
CA LEU A 10 -19.54 -57.13 11.69
C LEU A 10 -20.40 -57.16 12.97
N LEU A 11 -21.71 -57.18 12.73
CA LEU A 11 -22.85 -57.20 13.65
C LEU A 11 -22.97 -58.48 14.48
N ARG A 12 -23.57 -58.34 15.68
CA ARG A 12 -24.65 -59.13 16.32
C ARG A 12 -24.98 -58.38 17.62
N GLY A 13 -26.16 -57.87 17.91
CA GLY A 13 -27.50 -58.46 17.82
C GLY A 13 -28.02 -58.54 19.26
N GLY A 14 -28.95 -57.67 19.66
CA GLY A 14 -29.48 -57.61 21.03
C GLY A 14 -30.68 -56.66 21.14
N ILE A 15 -31.85 -57.28 21.23
CA ILE A 15 -33.23 -56.74 21.24
C ILE A 15 -33.49 -55.83 22.46
N GLY A 16 -34.30 -54.77 22.31
CA GLY A 16 -34.87 -54.10 23.48
C GLY A 16 -35.66 -52.80 23.24
N LEU A 17 -36.99 -52.95 23.17
CA LEU A 17 -38.06 -51.98 23.46
C LEU A 17 -38.33 -50.81 22.50
N ALA A 18 -39.55 -50.89 21.94
CA ALA A 18 -40.27 -49.86 21.22
C ALA A 18 -40.82 -48.78 22.17
N ALA A 19 -40.61 -47.52 21.81
CA ALA A 19 -41.42 -46.39 22.25
C ALA A 19 -41.87 -45.63 20.99
N VAL A 20 -43.18 -45.62 20.75
CA VAL A 20 -43.82 -44.93 19.62
C VAL A 20 -43.85 -43.43 19.93
N GLY A 21 -42.94 -42.68 19.30
CA GLY A 21 -42.96 -41.22 19.28
C GLY A 21 -43.44 -40.72 17.92
N ALA A 22 -44.46 -39.87 17.93
CA ALA A 22 -45.13 -39.33 16.74
C ALA A 22 -44.15 -38.65 15.78
N VAL A 23 -44.22 -39.01 14.49
CA VAL A 23 -43.51 -38.34 13.40
C VAL A 23 -44.27 -37.07 13.06
N ALA A 24 -43.84 -35.94 13.62
CA ALA A 24 -44.16 -34.64 13.07
C ALA A 24 -43.32 -34.44 11.80
N GLY A 25 -44.00 -34.39 10.65
CA GLY A 25 -43.35 -34.10 9.36
C GLY A 25 -42.69 -32.73 9.40
N SER A 26 -41.36 -32.73 9.47
CA SER A 26 -40.57 -31.54 9.17
C SER A 26 -40.52 -31.40 7.66
N THR A 27 -41.31 -30.47 7.14
CA THR A 27 -41.09 -29.93 5.80
C THR A 27 -39.69 -29.32 5.79
N ALA A 28 -38.74 -30.01 5.17
CA ALA A 28 -37.45 -29.44 4.82
C ALA A 28 -37.72 -28.29 3.85
N SER A 29 -37.86 -27.08 4.40
CA SER A 29 -37.79 -25.85 3.63
C SER A 29 -36.39 -25.83 3.03
N SER A 30 -36.31 -26.03 1.71
CA SER A 30 -35.10 -25.72 0.96
C SER A 30 -34.83 -24.25 1.20
N VAL A 31 -33.84 -23.95 2.05
CA VAL A 31 -33.23 -22.62 2.08
C VAL A 31 -32.61 -22.47 0.70
N ALA A 32 -33.33 -21.80 -0.21
CA ALA A 32 -32.75 -21.35 -1.45
C ALA A 32 -31.54 -20.50 -1.05
N ASP A 33 -30.34 -20.92 -1.48
CA ASP A 33 -29.14 -20.09 -1.36
C ASP A 33 -29.49 -18.72 -1.93
N ALA A 34 -29.68 -17.74 -1.05
CA ALA A 34 -29.84 -16.36 -1.46
C ALA A 34 -28.58 -16.01 -2.24
N ALA A 35 -28.76 -15.49 -3.47
CA ALA A 35 -27.62 -15.03 -4.25
C ALA A 35 -26.81 -14.05 -3.39
N PRO A 36 -25.47 -14.20 -3.31
CA PRO A 36 -24.65 -13.35 -2.45
C PRO A 36 -24.91 -11.89 -2.79
N GLU A 37 -25.12 -11.06 -1.76
CA GLU A 37 -25.35 -9.64 -1.97
C GLU A 37 -24.18 -9.00 -2.73
N PRO A 38 -24.45 -7.98 -3.58
CA PRO A 38 -23.39 -7.28 -4.28
C PRO A 38 -22.40 -6.66 -3.29
N ARG A 39 -21.10 -6.90 -3.49
CA ARG A 39 -20.04 -6.25 -2.70
C ARG A 39 -20.15 -4.74 -2.83
N THR A 40 -20.00 -4.06 -1.70
CA THR A 40 -19.87 -2.61 -1.61
C THR A 40 -18.56 -2.13 -2.24
N ASP A 41 -18.48 -0.84 -2.60
CA ASP A 41 -17.24 -0.25 -3.16
C ASP A 41 -16.07 -0.32 -2.16
N ALA A 42 -16.36 -0.23 -0.86
CA ALA A 42 -15.36 -0.38 0.19
C ALA A 42 -14.79 -1.81 0.22
N GLU A 43 -15.65 -2.82 0.11
CA GLU A 43 -15.22 -4.21 0.02
C GLU A 43 -14.46 -4.49 -1.27
N ILE A 44 -14.85 -3.88 -2.41
CA ILE A 44 -14.14 -4.01 -3.69
C ILE A 44 -12.75 -3.38 -3.61
N TYR A 45 -12.67 -2.16 -3.07
CA TYR A 45 -11.40 -1.46 -2.91
C TYR A 45 -10.48 -2.22 -1.94
N GLY A 46 -11.02 -2.73 -0.83
CA GLY A 46 -10.33 -3.62 0.09
C GLY A 46 -9.30 -2.96 1.00
N VAL A 47 -9.13 -1.63 0.92
CA VAL A 47 -8.23 -0.84 1.77
C VAL A 47 -9.00 0.33 2.36
N THR A 48 -8.65 0.77 3.57
CA THR A 48 -9.28 1.96 4.17
C THR A 48 -9.10 3.20 3.30
N THR A 49 -10.11 4.08 3.33
CA THR A 49 -10.09 5.39 2.67
C THR A 49 -9.74 6.52 3.65
N LYS A 50 -9.38 6.19 4.89
CA LYS A 50 -8.93 7.16 5.89
C LYS A 50 -7.63 7.80 5.41
N ASP A 51 -7.69 9.11 5.17
CA ASP A 51 -6.58 9.87 4.61
C ASP A 51 -6.53 11.28 5.23
N PRO A 52 -5.43 11.65 5.91
CA PRO A 52 -4.27 10.80 6.22
C PRO A 52 -4.64 9.65 7.17
N LEU A 53 -3.87 8.56 7.12
CA LEU A 53 -4.02 7.46 8.06
C LEU A 53 -3.61 7.88 9.47
N VAL A 54 -2.42 8.49 9.59
CA VAL A 54 -1.92 9.07 10.84
C VAL A 54 -1.30 10.43 10.54
N GLU A 55 -1.78 11.48 11.21
CA GLU A 55 -1.26 12.83 11.04
C GLU A 55 0.13 13.00 11.67
N ARG A 56 0.95 13.86 11.05
CA ARG A 56 2.27 14.26 11.57
C ARG A 56 3.13 13.05 11.91
N ARG A 57 3.17 12.09 11.00
CA ARG A 57 4.01 10.91 11.06
C ARG A 57 4.68 10.75 9.71
N ALA A 58 5.99 10.98 9.69
CA ALA A 58 6.83 10.67 8.56
C ALA A 58 7.32 9.22 8.65
N ASP A 59 7.92 8.75 7.56
CA ASP A 59 8.62 7.46 7.48
C ASP A 59 7.78 6.30 8.05
N PRO A 60 6.52 6.13 7.59
CA PRO A 60 5.58 5.22 8.22
C PRO A 60 5.92 3.77 7.91
N PHE A 61 5.99 2.96 8.96
CA PHE A 61 6.12 1.52 8.85
C PHE A 61 4.93 0.81 9.48
N VAL A 62 4.26 -0.05 8.71
CA VAL A 62 3.18 -0.91 9.19
C VAL A 62 3.58 -2.37 8.98
N THR A 63 3.55 -3.15 10.06
CA THR A 63 3.73 -4.61 10.01
C THR A 63 2.60 -5.29 9.23
N HIS A 64 2.81 -6.51 8.74
CA HIS A 64 1.66 -7.39 8.45
C HIS A 64 0.91 -7.74 9.74
N ARG A 65 -0.33 -8.24 9.63
CA ARG A 65 -1.08 -8.68 10.82
C ARG A 65 -0.35 -9.80 11.53
N ILE A 66 0.03 -9.56 12.78
CA ILE A 66 0.64 -10.54 13.68
C ILE A 66 -0.34 -10.75 14.82
N SER A 67 -0.79 -11.99 14.99
CA SER A 67 -1.81 -12.34 16.00
C SER A 67 -3.07 -11.46 15.91
N GLY A 68 -3.50 -11.16 14.68
CA GLY A 68 -4.70 -10.37 14.40
C GLY A 68 -4.53 -8.84 14.47
N MET A 69 -3.34 -8.33 14.79
CA MET A 69 -3.05 -6.92 14.98
C MET A 69 -2.06 -6.39 13.95
N TYR A 70 -2.31 -5.20 13.42
CA TYR A 70 -1.29 -4.34 12.83
C TYR A 70 -0.58 -3.56 13.93
N TYR A 71 0.71 -3.32 13.72
CA TYR A 71 1.50 -2.37 14.48
C TYR A 71 2.09 -1.32 13.56
N PHE A 72 2.03 -0.06 14.00
CA PHE A 72 2.53 1.11 13.29
C PHE A 72 3.60 1.81 14.12
N THR A 73 4.64 2.26 13.42
CA THR A 73 5.63 3.21 13.92
C THR A 73 5.99 4.19 12.80
N GLY A 74 6.70 5.27 13.14
CA GLY A 74 7.17 6.27 12.20
C GLY A 74 7.87 7.41 12.93
N SER A 75 8.54 8.27 12.16
CA SER A 75 9.21 9.45 12.69
C SER A 75 8.19 10.45 13.26
N VAL A 76 8.34 10.76 14.54
CA VAL A 76 7.61 11.86 15.19
C VAL A 76 8.26 13.21 14.86
N PRO A 77 7.51 14.33 14.81
CA PRO A 77 8.07 15.62 14.39
C PRO A 77 9.20 16.15 15.29
N GLU A 78 9.20 15.77 16.57
CA GLU A 78 10.24 16.20 17.52
C GLU A 78 11.56 15.42 17.36
N TYR A 79 11.55 14.31 16.60
CA TYR A 79 12.71 13.43 16.40
C TYR A 79 13.42 13.02 17.70
N ASP A 80 12.68 12.77 18.78
CA ASP A 80 13.23 12.54 20.13
C ASP A 80 12.98 11.12 20.68
N ARG A 81 12.17 10.31 19.99
CA ARG A 81 11.65 9.05 20.54
C ARG A 81 11.20 8.08 19.46
N VAL A 82 11.07 6.82 19.85
CA VAL A 82 10.44 5.75 19.07
C VAL A 82 9.06 5.46 19.66
N VAL A 83 8.05 5.37 18.80
CA VAL A 83 6.66 5.16 19.19
C VAL A 83 6.07 3.94 18.51
N VAL A 84 5.18 3.22 19.20
CA VAL A 84 4.42 2.09 18.64
C VAL A 84 2.96 2.25 18.99
N ARG A 85 2.07 2.02 18.03
CA ARG A 85 0.63 1.83 18.23
C ARG A 85 0.19 0.55 17.53
N GLY A 86 -0.98 0.04 17.88
CA GLY A 86 -1.51 -1.17 17.24
C GLY A 86 -3.03 -1.23 17.22
N ALA A 87 -3.58 -1.78 16.15
CA ALA A 87 -5.01 -1.94 15.90
C ALA A 87 -5.32 -3.20 15.08
N PRO A 88 -6.53 -3.78 15.17
CA PRO A 88 -6.92 -4.93 14.35
C PRO A 88 -7.08 -4.64 12.87
N THR A 89 -7.33 -3.37 12.51
CA THR A 89 -7.52 -2.87 11.14
C THR A 89 -6.56 -1.75 10.84
N LEU A 90 -6.23 -1.54 9.56
CA LEU A 90 -5.41 -0.42 9.11
C LEU A 90 -6.05 0.90 9.54
N ALA A 91 -7.36 1.09 9.27
CA ALA A 91 -8.10 2.29 9.65
C ALA A 91 -7.98 2.62 11.15
N GLY A 92 -8.03 1.58 12.00
CA GLY A 92 -7.94 1.72 13.45
C GLY A 92 -6.60 2.25 13.94
N LEU A 93 -5.52 2.14 13.15
CA LEU A 93 -4.21 2.70 13.50
C LEU A 93 -4.25 4.23 13.66
N GLY A 94 -5.16 4.90 12.94
CA GLY A 94 -5.33 6.35 13.04
C GLY A 94 -5.86 6.81 14.41
N ASP A 95 -6.63 5.95 15.09
CA ASP A 95 -7.27 6.27 16.37
C ASP A 95 -6.62 5.54 17.56
N ALA A 96 -5.73 4.58 17.28
CA ALA A 96 -5.04 3.80 18.31
C ALA A 96 -4.12 4.68 19.17
N ALA A 97 -4.15 4.45 20.48
CA ALA A 97 -3.25 5.08 21.42
C ALA A 97 -1.78 4.76 21.07
N GLU A 98 -0.93 5.77 21.21
CA GLU A 98 0.49 5.69 20.94
C GLU A 98 1.27 5.46 22.23
N THR A 99 2.20 4.51 22.21
CA THR A 99 3.13 4.26 23.31
C THR A 99 4.53 4.64 22.93
N VAL A 100 5.22 5.37 23.80
CA VAL A 100 6.65 5.65 23.65
C VAL A 100 7.41 4.45 24.19
N VAL A 101 8.10 3.73 23.32
CA VAL A 101 8.84 2.51 23.68
C VAL A 101 10.32 2.78 23.95
N TRP A 102 10.84 3.91 23.47
CA TRP A 102 12.22 4.35 23.72
C TRP A 102 12.35 5.86 23.52
N ARG A 103 13.22 6.52 24.29
CA ARG A 103 13.54 7.95 24.19
C ARG A 103 15.05 8.15 24.11
N ARG A 104 15.46 9.15 23.34
CA ARG A 104 16.87 9.53 23.26
C ARG A 104 17.43 10.00 24.62
N PRO A 105 18.72 9.75 24.92
CA PRO A 105 19.37 10.39 26.05
C PRO A 105 19.47 11.90 25.85
N ALA A 106 19.62 12.66 26.95
CA ALA A 106 19.71 14.11 26.90
C ALA A 106 21.03 14.62 26.28
N SER A 107 22.09 13.80 26.30
CA SER A 107 23.40 14.13 25.74
C SER A 107 24.17 12.87 25.32
N GLY A 108 25.20 13.08 24.50
CA GLY A 108 26.08 12.02 24.00
C GLY A 108 25.49 11.27 22.81
N THR A 109 25.92 10.01 22.67
CA THR A 109 25.54 9.15 21.55
C THR A 109 24.03 8.90 21.50
N MET A 110 23.45 8.97 20.30
CA MET A 110 21.99 8.93 20.07
C MET A 110 21.19 10.10 20.66
N GLY A 111 21.84 11.14 21.19
CA GLY A 111 21.15 12.33 21.74
C GLY A 111 20.63 13.31 20.69
N GLY A 112 20.87 13.04 19.39
CA GLY A 112 20.43 13.84 18.26
C GLY A 112 19.08 13.40 17.68
N HIS A 113 18.91 13.53 16.36
CA HIS A 113 17.66 13.19 15.69
C HIS A 113 17.39 11.68 15.67
N ILE A 114 16.19 11.26 16.06
CA ILE A 114 15.69 9.88 16.00
C ILE A 114 14.77 9.73 14.79
N TRP A 115 15.15 8.88 13.84
CA TRP A 115 14.47 8.75 12.54
C TRP A 115 14.11 7.32 12.17
N ALA A 116 13.04 7.22 11.37
CA ALA A 116 12.63 6.08 10.58
C ALA A 116 12.68 4.73 11.32
N PRO A 117 11.94 4.58 12.44
CA PRO A 117 11.83 3.29 13.08
C PRO A 117 11.09 2.28 12.19
N GLU A 118 11.60 1.05 12.07
CA GLU A 118 10.88 -0.08 11.48
C GLU A 118 10.74 -1.21 12.49
N LEU A 119 9.51 -1.72 12.68
CA LEU A 119 9.21 -2.78 13.65
C LEU A 119 9.12 -4.15 12.97
N HIS A 120 10.02 -5.07 13.29
CA HIS A 120 10.10 -6.39 12.68
C HIS A 120 9.92 -7.50 13.72
N ARG A 121 9.28 -8.61 13.32
CA ARG A 121 9.22 -9.84 14.10
C ARG A 121 10.19 -10.86 13.50
N ILE A 122 11.23 -11.24 14.25
CA ILE A 122 12.28 -12.16 13.80
C ILE A 122 12.49 -13.21 14.89
N ASP A 123 12.39 -14.49 14.54
CA ASP A 123 12.62 -15.62 15.46
C ASP A 123 11.89 -15.48 16.80
N ASN A 124 10.61 -15.09 16.73
CA ASN A 124 9.74 -14.85 17.88
C ASN A 124 10.27 -13.77 18.86
N ARG A 125 11.00 -12.79 18.35
CA ARG A 125 11.38 -11.54 19.04
C ARG A 125 11.04 -10.32 18.18
N TRP A 126 10.80 -9.19 18.84
CA TRP A 126 10.56 -7.92 18.17
C TRP A 126 11.87 -7.15 18.07
N TYR A 127 12.10 -6.52 16.93
CA TYR A 127 13.25 -5.67 16.66
C TYR A 127 12.77 -4.34 16.10
N ILE A 128 13.29 -3.22 16.61
CA ILE A 128 13.12 -1.91 15.97
C ILE A 128 14.45 -1.45 15.43
N TYR A 129 14.55 -1.30 14.12
CA TYR A 129 15.66 -0.64 13.45
C TYR A 129 15.34 0.85 13.37
N PHE A 130 16.26 1.72 13.77
CA PHE A 130 16.07 3.16 13.69
C PHE A 130 17.41 3.87 13.50
N ALA A 131 17.38 5.13 13.11
CA ALA A 131 18.58 5.94 12.99
C ALA A 131 18.65 6.98 14.10
N ALA A 132 19.87 7.27 14.58
CA ALA A 132 20.10 8.31 15.59
C ALA A 132 21.39 9.09 15.34
N GLY A 133 21.32 10.42 15.45
CA GLY A 133 22.49 11.30 15.54
C GLY A 133 23.00 11.48 16.97
N ASP A 134 24.13 12.16 17.14
CA ASP A 134 24.68 12.48 18.46
C ASP A 134 24.24 13.89 18.91
N SER A 135 24.29 14.20 20.21
CA SER A 135 23.84 15.51 20.68
C SER A 135 24.76 16.67 20.26
N ASP A 136 26.05 16.40 20.03
CA ASP A 136 27.05 17.37 19.57
C ASP A 136 27.01 17.58 18.05
N ASP A 137 26.47 16.61 17.31
CA ASP A 137 26.31 16.62 15.87
C ASP A 137 25.08 15.79 15.49
N VAL A 138 23.93 16.46 15.38
CA VAL A 138 22.64 15.81 15.14
C VAL A 138 22.56 15.10 13.78
N PHE A 139 23.47 15.41 12.86
CA PHE A 139 23.59 14.76 11.55
C PHE A 139 24.68 13.68 11.51
N ARG A 140 25.35 13.39 12.63
CA ARG A 140 26.20 12.19 12.79
C ARG A 140 25.36 10.92 12.95
N VAL A 141 24.46 10.71 12.00
CA VAL A 141 23.44 9.66 12.07
C VAL A 141 24.05 8.29 11.80
N ARG A 142 23.68 7.31 12.64
CA ARG A 142 24.01 5.89 12.49
C ARG A 142 22.77 5.04 12.75
N MET A 143 22.83 3.77 12.35
CA MET A 143 21.75 2.80 12.54
C MET A 143 21.88 2.08 13.89
N TYR A 144 20.76 1.91 14.59
CA TYR A 144 20.66 1.27 15.90
C TYR A 144 19.50 0.26 15.93
N VAL A 145 19.56 -0.68 16.88
CA VAL A 145 18.53 -1.72 17.04
C VAL A 145 18.06 -1.81 18.49
N LEU A 146 16.74 -1.80 18.69
CA LEU A 146 16.10 -2.23 19.93
C LEU A 146 15.59 -3.67 19.78
N GLU A 147 15.53 -4.42 20.87
CA GLU A 147 14.91 -5.76 20.94
C GLU A 147 13.88 -5.82 22.07
N SER A 148 12.77 -6.53 21.85
CA SER A 148 11.85 -6.97 22.91
C SER A 148 11.47 -8.44 22.75
N ALA A 149 11.47 -9.16 23.88
CA ALA A 149 11.00 -10.54 23.96
C ALA A 149 9.50 -10.65 24.29
N LEU A 150 8.86 -9.53 24.67
CA LEU A 150 7.45 -9.53 25.05
C LEU A 150 6.56 -9.80 23.85
N ALA A 151 5.36 -10.32 24.10
CA ALA A 151 4.40 -10.62 23.05
C ALA A 151 3.87 -9.34 22.38
N ASP A 152 3.50 -8.34 23.20
CA ASP A 152 3.01 -7.05 22.72
C ASP A 152 4.17 -6.04 22.57
N PRO A 153 4.50 -5.60 21.34
CA PRO A 153 5.58 -4.63 21.11
C PRO A 153 5.26 -3.23 21.65
N ARG A 154 4.02 -2.96 22.10
CA ARG A 154 3.65 -1.70 22.75
C ARG A 154 4.11 -1.63 24.20
N ASP A 155 4.42 -2.76 24.84
CA ASP A 155 4.90 -2.75 26.21
C ASP A 155 6.35 -2.22 26.27
N ALA A 156 6.48 -0.97 26.72
CA ALA A 156 7.75 -0.25 26.81
C ALA A 156 8.77 -0.95 27.73
N SER A 157 8.32 -1.73 28.73
CA SER A 157 9.21 -2.40 29.69
C SER A 157 10.05 -3.52 29.08
N GLY A 158 9.63 -4.04 27.91
CA GLY A 158 10.31 -5.14 27.23
C GLY A 158 11.48 -4.73 26.36
N TRP A 159 11.66 -3.43 26.09
CA TRP A 159 12.62 -2.96 25.09
C TRP A 159 14.01 -2.73 25.68
N ARG A 160 15.02 -3.30 25.03
CA ARG A 160 16.44 -3.06 25.32
C ARG A 160 17.18 -2.62 24.07
N LEU A 161 18.15 -1.72 24.23
CA LEU A 161 19.06 -1.33 23.15
C LEU A 161 20.12 -2.42 22.93
N LEU A 162 20.23 -2.94 21.71
CA LEU A 162 21.32 -3.83 21.31
C LEU A 162 22.57 -3.04 20.89
N GLY A 163 22.37 -1.85 20.32
CA GLY A 163 23.44 -0.92 19.97
C GLY A 163 23.48 -0.61 18.47
N LYS A 164 24.62 -0.05 18.04
CA LYS A 164 24.88 0.39 16.66
C LYS A 164 25.13 -0.79 15.73
N ILE A 165 24.48 -0.82 14.57
CA ILE A 165 24.85 -1.72 13.48
C ILE A 165 26.16 -1.21 12.88
N ARG A 166 27.22 -2.02 12.98
CA ARG A 166 28.54 -1.67 12.42
C ARG A 166 28.60 -2.04 10.95
N THR A 167 28.99 -1.08 10.12
CA THR A 167 29.29 -1.24 8.70
C THR A 167 30.80 -1.13 8.47
N GLU A 168 31.26 -1.36 7.23
CA GLU A 168 32.69 -1.41 6.90
C GLU A 168 33.39 -0.06 7.05
N TRP A 169 32.66 1.05 6.95
CA TRP A 169 33.17 2.40 7.17
C TRP A 169 32.19 3.22 8.02
N ASP A 170 32.73 4.19 8.77
CA ASP A 170 31.93 4.99 9.69
C ASP A 170 31.47 6.31 9.06
N SER A 171 30.21 6.35 8.60
CA SER A 171 29.63 7.52 7.93
C SER A 171 28.12 7.62 8.18
N PHE A 172 27.50 8.71 7.72
CA PHE A 172 26.04 8.91 7.74
C PHE A 172 25.31 7.65 7.23
N SER A 173 24.52 7.02 8.10
CA SER A 173 23.81 5.76 7.81
C SER A 173 22.44 5.73 8.48
N LEU A 174 21.39 5.41 7.72
CA LEU A 174 19.98 5.44 8.16
C LEU A 174 19.11 4.47 7.37
N ASP A 175 17.83 4.44 7.71
CA ASP A 175 16.76 3.74 6.98
C ASP A 175 17.03 2.26 6.76
N ALA A 176 17.43 1.59 7.84
CA ALA A 176 17.65 0.15 7.83
C ALA A 176 16.33 -0.62 7.75
N THR A 177 16.14 -1.35 6.66
CA THR A 177 15.07 -2.36 6.52
C THR A 177 15.65 -3.76 6.42
N THR A 178 14.89 -4.76 6.87
CA THR A 178 15.30 -6.17 6.79
C THR A 178 14.25 -7.03 6.11
N PHE A 179 14.70 -8.05 5.38
CA PHE A 179 13.83 -9.08 4.82
C PHE A 179 14.51 -10.44 4.83
N ALA A 180 13.71 -11.50 4.85
CA ALA A 180 14.18 -12.87 4.73
C ALA A 180 13.87 -13.39 3.33
N HIS A 181 14.84 -14.09 2.72
CA HIS A 181 14.66 -14.73 1.43
C HIS A 181 15.56 -15.95 1.28
N ARG A 182 14.97 -17.08 0.84
CA ARG A 182 15.68 -18.36 0.62
C ARG A 182 16.56 -18.80 1.80
N GLY A 183 16.04 -18.69 3.02
CA GLY A 183 16.74 -19.11 4.25
C GLY A 183 17.82 -18.15 4.74
N LYS A 184 17.99 -17.01 4.08
CA LYS A 184 18.93 -15.95 4.48
C LYS A 184 18.17 -14.70 4.89
N ARG A 185 18.76 -13.92 5.79
CA ARG A 185 18.27 -12.58 6.14
C ARG A 185 19.21 -11.53 5.59
N TYR A 186 18.64 -10.48 5.02
CA TYR A 186 19.37 -9.35 4.47
C TYR A 186 18.98 -8.07 5.23
N LEU A 187 19.94 -7.15 5.31
CA LEU A 187 19.72 -5.76 5.66
C LEU A 187 19.92 -4.91 4.41
N VAL A 188 19.03 -3.96 4.18
CA VAL A 188 19.20 -2.89 3.18
C VAL A 188 19.13 -1.56 3.90
N TRP A 189 20.01 -0.63 3.56
CA TRP A 189 20.05 0.69 4.21
C TRP A 189 20.63 1.76 3.30
N ALA A 190 20.48 3.02 3.71
CA ALA A 190 21.07 4.17 3.07
C ALA A 190 22.34 4.60 3.80
N GLN A 191 23.44 4.82 3.07
CA GLN A 191 24.71 5.24 3.67
C GLN A 191 25.53 6.15 2.74
N GLY A 192 26.23 7.13 3.30
CA GLY A 192 27.23 7.93 2.59
C GLY A 192 28.53 7.13 2.40
N GLU A 193 29.08 7.10 1.20
CA GLU A 193 30.41 6.51 0.93
C GLU A 193 31.44 7.63 0.84
N PRO A 194 32.55 7.60 1.60
CA PRO A 194 33.52 8.69 1.62
C PRO A 194 34.06 9.09 0.24
N GLU A 195 34.14 8.14 -0.68
CA GLU A 195 34.71 8.33 -2.02
C GLU A 195 33.69 8.76 -3.08
N ILE A 196 32.40 8.81 -2.75
CA ILE A 196 31.34 9.25 -3.68
C ILE A 196 30.74 10.57 -3.22
N ALA A 197 30.78 11.57 -4.10
CA ALA A 197 30.15 12.88 -3.88
C ALA A 197 28.61 12.85 -4.02
N VAL A 198 27.95 12.12 -3.13
CA VAL A 198 26.48 12.05 -2.95
C VAL A 198 26.13 12.01 -1.46
N ASN A 199 24.88 12.32 -1.09
CA ASN A 199 24.44 12.25 0.30
C ASN A 199 24.37 10.80 0.79
N SER A 200 23.71 9.94 0.01
CA SER A 200 23.52 8.52 0.34
C SER A 200 23.32 7.67 -0.92
N SER A 201 23.78 6.43 -0.83
CA SER A 201 23.49 5.32 -1.75
C SER A 201 22.83 4.17 -0.97
N LEU A 202 22.23 3.20 -1.65
CA LEU A 202 21.70 2.02 -0.96
C LEU A 202 22.69 0.87 -1.02
N TYR A 203 22.76 0.15 0.11
CA TYR A 203 23.59 -1.02 0.30
C TYR A 203 22.75 -2.20 0.76
N ILE A 204 23.22 -3.39 0.44
CA ILE A 204 22.67 -4.66 0.94
C ILE A 204 23.78 -5.52 1.52
N ALA A 205 23.48 -6.25 2.59
CA ALA A 205 24.35 -7.26 3.17
C ALA A 205 23.52 -8.40 3.79
N GLU A 206 24.05 -9.62 3.75
CA GLU A 206 23.52 -10.74 4.54
C GLU A 206 23.79 -10.48 6.03
N MET A 207 22.88 -10.92 6.90
CA MET A 207 22.93 -10.73 8.35
C MET A 207 23.30 -12.02 9.09
N ALA A 208 24.22 -11.93 10.04
CA ALA A 208 24.59 -13.02 10.95
C ALA A 208 23.62 -13.13 12.14
N SER A 209 23.02 -12.00 12.52
CA SER A 209 21.99 -11.87 13.54
C SER A 209 21.09 -10.67 13.17
N PRO A 210 19.94 -10.46 13.83
CA PRO A 210 19.10 -9.28 13.60
C PRO A 210 19.77 -7.90 13.81
N TRP A 211 21.03 -7.85 14.26
CA TRP A 211 21.74 -6.58 14.49
C TRP A 211 23.21 -6.63 14.06
N THR A 212 23.64 -7.67 13.35
CA THR A 212 25.04 -7.87 12.93
C THR A 212 25.11 -8.34 11.49
N LEU A 213 25.91 -7.67 10.67
CA LEU A 213 26.15 -8.06 9.27
C LEU A 213 27.08 -9.29 9.22
N ALA A 214 26.78 -10.23 8.31
CA ALA A 214 27.61 -11.40 8.00
C ALA A 214 28.58 -11.15 6.83
N THR A 215 28.29 -10.14 6.00
CA THR A 215 29.01 -9.88 4.75
C THR A 215 29.34 -8.40 4.61
N LYS A 216 30.29 -8.08 3.73
CA LYS A 216 30.58 -6.71 3.35
C LYS A 216 29.37 -6.07 2.63
N PRO A 217 29.11 -4.77 2.83
CA PRO A 217 28.08 -4.05 2.09
C PRO A 217 28.29 -4.11 0.57
N THR A 218 27.23 -4.40 -0.18
CA THR A 218 27.20 -4.24 -1.63
C THR A 218 26.37 -3.03 -2.02
N ARG A 219 26.95 -2.08 -2.76
CA ARG A 219 26.23 -0.90 -3.27
C ARG A 219 25.34 -1.26 -4.46
N ILE A 220 24.02 -1.26 -4.25
CA ILE A 220 23.03 -1.65 -5.28
C ILE A 220 22.48 -0.47 -6.09
N THR A 221 22.49 0.74 -5.53
CA THR A 221 22.12 1.95 -6.27
C THR A 221 22.82 3.20 -5.74
N THR A 222 23.03 4.16 -6.64
CA THR A 222 23.56 5.50 -6.36
C THR A 222 22.72 6.52 -7.12
N PRO A 223 22.40 7.69 -6.52
CA PRO A 223 21.60 8.73 -7.17
C PRO A 223 22.37 9.34 -8.34
N THR A 224 21.84 9.14 -9.55
CA THR A 224 22.47 9.54 -10.81
C THR A 224 21.48 10.09 -11.82
N ARG A 225 20.18 9.75 -11.70
CA ARG A 225 19.13 10.29 -12.55
C ARG A 225 18.80 11.73 -12.14
N SER A 226 18.34 12.54 -13.10
CA SER A 226 17.98 13.95 -12.86
C SER A 226 16.93 14.12 -11.76
N TRP A 227 15.99 13.19 -11.64
CA TRP A 227 14.96 13.18 -10.60
C TRP A 227 15.47 12.70 -9.23
N GLU A 228 16.66 12.11 -9.14
CA GLU A 228 17.27 11.64 -7.88
C GLU A 228 18.14 12.70 -7.18
N ILE A 229 18.42 13.81 -7.86
CA ILE A 229 19.44 14.79 -7.47
C ILE A 229 18.91 16.21 -7.26
N LEU A 230 17.59 16.36 -7.11
CA LEU A 230 16.98 17.67 -6.94
C LEU A 230 17.06 18.11 -5.47
N GLY A 231 17.85 19.15 -5.21
CA GLY A 231 18.16 19.62 -3.86
C GLY A 231 19.30 18.85 -3.22
N TYR A 232 19.14 17.53 -3.06
CA TYR A 232 20.18 16.62 -2.56
C TYR A 232 20.32 15.40 -3.46
N ARG A 233 21.51 14.78 -3.46
CA ARG A 233 21.80 13.55 -4.22
C ARG A 233 21.55 12.35 -3.32
N VAL A 234 20.31 11.88 -3.28
CA VAL A 234 19.83 10.93 -2.26
C VAL A 234 19.24 9.67 -2.90
N ASN A 235 19.64 8.51 -2.38
CA ASN A 235 18.81 7.31 -2.39
C ASN A 235 18.67 6.85 -0.93
N GLU A 236 17.45 6.85 -0.41
CA GLU A 236 17.15 6.52 1.00
C GLU A 236 15.82 5.75 1.13
N GLY A 237 15.37 5.46 2.36
CA GLY A 237 14.10 4.77 2.62
C GLY A 237 13.85 3.51 1.79
N PRO A 238 14.76 2.51 1.79
CA PRO A 238 14.55 1.26 1.06
C PRO A 238 13.36 0.48 1.65
N ALA A 239 12.51 -0.08 0.79
CA ALA A 239 11.46 -1.02 1.21
C ALA A 239 11.35 -2.18 0.22
N VAL A 240 11.10 -3.38 0.74
CA VAL A 240 11.19 -4.62 -0.05
C VAL A 240 9.83 -5.30 -0.18
N LEU A 241 9.49 -5.70 -1.41
CA LEU A 241 8.31 -6.47 -1.77
C LEU A 241 8.73 -7.68 -2.61
N ILE A 242 8.45 -8.89 -2.12
CA ILE A 242 8.78 -10.14 -2.80
C ILE A 242 7.50 -10.73 -3.39
N ARG A 243 7.40 -10.73 -4.72
CA ARG A 243 6.21 -11.22 -5.44
C ARG A 243 6.57 -11.68 -6.83
N ASN A 244 5.78 -12.58 -7.40
CA ASN A 244 5.83 -12.92 -8.83
C ASN A 244 7.25 -13.32 -9.31
N GLY A 245 7.96 -14.11 -8.50
CA GLY A 245 9.31 -14.57 -8.79
C GLY A 245 10.41 -13.51 -8.75
N ARG A 246 10.12 -12.30 -8.24
CA ARG A 246 11.04 -11.15 -8.20
C ARG A 246 11.09 -10.52 -6.81
N ILE A 247 12.13 -9.74 -6.61
CA ILE A 247 12.28 -8.82 -5.49
C ILE A 247 12.21 -7.41 -6.04
N PHE A 248 11.23 -6.65 -5.56
CA PHE A 248 11.05 -5.24 -5.84
C PHE A 248 11.55 -4.47 -4.62
N LEU A 249 12.52 -3.58 -4.81
CA LEU A 249 13.09 -2.74 -3.77
C LEU A 249 12.83 -1.29 -4.15
N THR A 250 11.82 -0.69 -3.53
CA THR A 250 11.56 0.74 -3.68
C THR A 250 12.51 1.54 -2.82
N PHE A 251 12.77 2.77 -3.22
CA PHE A 251 13.59 3.71 -2.47
C PHE A 251 13.10 5.13 -2.75
N SER A 252 13.46 6.08 -1.91
CA SER A 252 13.14 7.49 -2.08
C SER A 252 14.35 8.29 -2.53
N ALA A 253 14.11 9.40 -3.23
CA ALA A 253 15.18 10.22 -3.80
C ALA A 253 14.85 11.72 -3.79
N SER A 254 15.88 12.54 -4.04
CA SER A 254 15.84 14.02 -3.93
C SER A 254 15.55 14.53 -2.51
N ALA A 255 15.45 15.85 -2.35
CA ALA A 255 15.10 16.47 -1.06
C ALA A 255 13.68 16.12 -0.60
N THR A 256 13.46 16.12 0.72
CA THR A 256 12.18 15.78 1.40
C THR A 256 11.09 16.88 1.29
N ASP A 257 11.07 17.61 0.18
CA ASP A 257 10.03 18.57 -0.20
C ASP A 257 9.16 18.03 -1.34
N SER A 258 8.48 18.90 -2.11
CA SER A 258 7.65 18.47 -3.25
C SER A 258 8.39 17.71 -4.36
N ARG A 259 9.72 17.67 -4.33
CA ARG A 259 10.58 16.94 -5.28
C ARG A 259 10.83 15.50 -4.84
N TYR A 260 10.50 15.15 -3.60
CA TYR A 260 10.63 13.79 -3.08
C TYR A 260 9.77 12.82 -3.89
N CYS A 261 10.34 11.67 -4.23
CA CYS A 261 9.70 10.67 -5.06
C CYS A 261 10.32 9.29 -4.85
N MET A 262 9.67 8.25 -5.38
CA MET A 262 10.12 6.88 -5.28
C MET A 262 10.73 6.36 -6.59
N GLY A 263 11.84 5.64 -6.47
CA GLY A 263 12.42 4.78 -7.49
C GLY A 263 12.20 3.30 -7.20
N LEU A 264 12.58 2.45 -8.14
CA LEU A 264 12.46 0.99 -8.01
C LEU A 264 13.70 0.28 -8.55
N LEU A 265 14.24 -0.64 -7.76
CA LEU A 265 15.13 -1.70 -8.20
C LEU A 265 14.36 -3.01 -8.31
N THR A 266 14.66 -3.81 -9.34
CA THR A 266 14.09 -5.15 -9.52
C THR A 266 15.21 -6.17 -9.66
N ALA A 267 15.10 -7.28 -8.94
CA ALA A 267 15.96 -8.46 -9.10
C ALA A 267 15.11 -9.72 -9.30
N ASP A 268 15.63 -10.68 -10.06
CA ASP A 268 15.08 -12.04 -10.08
C ASP A 268 15.25 -12.67 -8.67
N ALA A 269 14.21 -13.30 -8.13
CA ALA A 269 14.26 -13.87 -6.78
C ALA A 269 15.25 -15.04 -6.66
N ARG A 270 15.76 -15.59 -7.77
CA ARG A 270 16.78 -16.64 -7.77
C ARG A 270 18.20 -16.10 -7.92
N ALA A 271 18.37 -14.83 -8.25
CA ALA A 271 19.67 -14.20 -8.44
C ALA A 271 20.48 -14.06 -7.14
N ASN A 272 21.76 -13.75 -7.28
CA ASN A 272 22.61 -13.35 -6.16
C ASN A 272 22.30 -11.90 -5.79
N LEU A 273 21.59 -11.69 -4.68
CA LEU A 273 21.19 -10.34 -4.25
C LEU A 273 22.36 -9.47 -3.79
N LEU A 274 23.50 -10.09 -3.45
CA LEU A 274 24.75 -9.40 -3.11
C LEU A 274 25.61 -9.08 -4.35
N ASP A 275 25.08 -9.31 -5.57
CA ASP A 275 25.67 -8.81 -6.80
C ASP A 275 24.87 -7.61 -7.30
N ARG A 276 25.53 -6.46 -7.46
CA ARG A 276 24.93 -5.24 -8.01
C ARG A 276 24.30 -5.48 -9.38
N ALA A 277 24.89 -6.34 -10.21
CA ALA A 277 24.39 -6.63 -11.55
C ALA A 277 23.03 -7.35 -11.57
N SER A 278 22.62 -7.96 -10.45
CA SER A 278 21.30 -8.57 -10.29
C SER A 278 20.16 -7.54 -10.22
N TRP A 279 20.47 -6.27 -9.96
CA TRP A 279 19.49 -5.23 -9.71
C TRP A 279 19.35 -4.30 -10.92
N VAL A 280 18.14 -4.19 -11.45
CA VAL A 280 17.78 -3.27 -12.53
C VAL A 280 17.02 -2.08 -11.96
N LYS A 281 17.56 -0.87 -12.12
CA LYS A 281 16.90 0.39 -11.73
C LYS A 281 15.96 0.88 -12.82
N THR A 282 14.74 1.29 -12.47
CA THR A 282 13.84 2.00 -13.40
C THR A 282 14.45 3.33 -13.88
N PRO A 283 14.22 3.73 -15.15
CA PRO A 283 14.75 5.00 -15.65
C PRO A 283 14.04 6.22 -15.02
N ASP A 284 12.74 6.09 -14.78
CA ASP A 284 11.84 7.13 -14.29
C ASP A 284 11.34 6.80 -12.88
N PRO A 285 10.91 7.82 -12.10
CA PRO A 285 10.31 7.59 -10.79
C PRO A 285 8.96 6.87 -10.95
N ILE A 286 8.66 5.99 -10.00
CA ILE A 286 7.45 5.16 -9.98
C ILE A 286 6.30 5.78 -9.19
N PHE A 287 6.58 6.78 -8.36
CA PHE A 287 5.60 7.46 -7.52
C PHE A 287 6.10 8.87 -7.21
N VAL A 288 5.30 9.88 -7.55
CA VAL A 288 5.70 11.29 -7.56
C VAL A 288 4.58 12.18 -7.03
N THR A 289 4.92 13.43 -6.73
CA THR A 289 3.96 14.51 -6.51
C THR A 289 2.85 14.53 -7.56
N ASP A 290 1.59 14.62 -7.12
CA ASP A 290 0.45 14.86 -7.98
C ASP A 290 -0.31 16.11 -7.49
N PRO A 291 -0.15 17.26 -8.18
CA PRO A 291 -0.86 18.49 -7.83
C PRO A 291 -2.37 18.37 -7.94
N ARG A 292 -2.89 17.48 -8.80
CA ARG A 292 -4.33 17.30 -9.03
C ARG A 292 -5.00 16.66 -7.82
N THR A 293 -4.31 15.73 -7.17
CA THR A 293 -4.76 15.11 -5.92
C THR A 293 -4.23 15.82 -4.67
N ARG A 294 -3.47 16.92 -4.85
CA ARG A 294 -2.82 17.72 -3.80
C ARG A 294 -1.92 16.89 -2.89
N ARG A 295 -1.13 16.00 -3.47
CA ARG A 295 -0.17 15.18 -2.72
C ARG A 295 1.24 15.50 -3.20
N TYR A 296 2.06 15.99 -2.28
CA TYR A 296 3.38 16.53 -2.59
C TYR A 296 4.46 15.76 -1.83
N GLY A 297 5.52 15.40 -2.54
CA GLY A 297 6.68 14.69 -2.02
C GLY A 297 6.38 13.32 -1.44
N PRO A 298 5.69 12.40 -2.15
CA PRO A 298 5.41 11.08 -1.61
C PRO A 298 6.68 10.21 -1.55
N GLY A 299 6.92 9.57 -0.41
CA GLY A 299 8.08 8.68 -0.26
C GLY A 299 8.19 8.06 1.11
N HIS A 300 9.40 7.57 1.39
CA HIS A 300 9.79 6.71 2.52
C HIS A 300 8.70 5.69 2.82
N ASN A 301 8.47 4.82 1.85
CA ASN A 301 7.35 3.90 1.88
C ASN A 301 7.68 2.64 2.69
N SER A 302 6.64 1.93 3.11
CA SER A 302 6.71 0.52 3.49
C SER A 302 5.61 -0.26 2.75
N PHE A 303 5.57 -1.58 2.96
CA PHE A 303 4.51 -2.42 2.45
C PHE A 303 3.85 -3.21 3.58
N THR A 304 2.54 -3.40 3.47
CA THR A 304 1.79 -4.36 4.30
C THR A 304 0.73 -5.05 3.44
N VAL A 305 -0.13 -5.85 4.05
CA VAL A 305 -1.25 -6.53 3.41
C VAL A 305 -2.52 -6.12 4.13
N ALA A 306 -3.63 -5.97 3.40
CA ALA A 306 -4.92 -5.61 3.95
C ALA A 306 -5.53 -6.73 4.81
N GLU A 307 -6.69 -6.45 5.42
CA GLU A 307 -7.37 -7.34 6.36
C GLU A 307 -7.76 -8.69 5.76
N ASP A 308 -7.90 -8.77 4.43
CA ASP A 308 -8.18 -9.99 3.67
C ASP A 308 -6.99 -10.97 3.59
N GLY A 309 -5.77 -10.53 3.94
CA GLY A 309 -4.57 -11.33 3.84
C GLY A 309 -4.02 -11.50 2.41
N GLU A 310 -4.59 -10.81 1.42
CA GLU A 310 -4.25 -10.96 0.00
C GLU A 310 -3.85 -9.65 -0.68
N THR A 311 -4.53 -8.55 -0.36
CA THR A 311 -4.36 -7.25 -1.02
C THR A 311 -3.11 -6.54 -0.51
N ASP A 312 -2.10 -6.37 -1.36
CA ASP A 312 -0.90 -5.60 -1.03
C ASP A 312 -1.24 -4.10 -0.86
N VAL A 313 -0.67 -3.48 0.17
CA VAL A 313 -0.92 -2.07 0.54
C VAL A 313 0.40 -1.30 0.54
N LEU A 314 0.41 -0.20 -0.21
CA LEU A 314 1.47 0.81 -0.13
C LEU A 314 1.21 1.70 1.09
N VAL A 315 2.21 1.80 1.97
CA VAL A 315 2.21 2.75 3.10
C VAL A 315 3.27 3.80 2.80
N TYR A 316 2.97 5.08 2.92
CA TYR A 316 3.92 6.15 2.56
C TYR A 316 3.58 7.45 3.27
N HIS A 317 4.48 8.43 3.28
CA HIS A 317 4.14 9.79 3.70
C HIS A 317 4.01 10.75 2.52
N ALA A 318 3.20 11.79 2.66
CA ALA A 318 3.17 12.94 1.74
C ALA A 318 2.57 14.18 2.42
N ARG A 319 2.89 15.38 1.91
CA ARG A 319 2.28 16.65 2.34
C ARG A 319 1.04 17.01 1.51
N ASP A 320 0.20 17.88 2.06
CA ASP A 320 -1.01 18.43 1.42
C ASP A 320 -0.76 19.75 0.65
N TYR A 321 0.46 20.26 0.69
CA TYR A 321 0.89 21.49 0.06
C TYR A 321 2.31 21.36 -0.51
N ARG A 322 2.59 22.18 -1.53
CA ARG A 322 3.83 22.14 -2.30
C ARG A 322 5.00 22.83 -1.59
N ASP A 323 4.77 24.07 -1.20
CA ASP A 323 5.82 24.99 -0.80
C ASP A 323 5.93 25.02 0.72
N ILE A 324 7.15 24.78 1.22
CA ILE A 324 7.45 24.72 2.65
C ILE A 324 8.09 26.04 3.06
N ALA A 325 7.62 26.62 4.16
CA ALA A 325 8.28 27.77 4.77
C ALA A 325 9.40 27.27 5.71
N GLY A 326 10.65 27.56 5.37
CA GLY A 326 11.82 27.14 6.16
C GLY A 326 12.39 25.79 5.73
N ASP A 327 13.11 25.13 6.64
CA ASP A 327 13.73 23.82 6.38
C ASP A 327 12.66 22.70 6.33
N PRO A 328 12.55 21.95 5.22
CA PRO A 328 11.64 20.81 5.10
C PRO A 328 11.74 19.77 6.21
N LEU A 329 12.89 19.63 6.85
CA LEU A 329 13.08 18.70 7.97
C LEU A 329 12.23 19.06 9.18
N TYR A 330 12.03 20.35 9.47
CA TYR A 330 11.31 20.81 10.66
C TYR A 330 9.84 21.16 10.39
N ASP A 331 9.38 21.04 9.14
CA ASP A 331 7.97 21.08 8.80
C ASP A 331 7.29 19.75 9.22
N PRO A 332 6.36 19.78 10.19
CA PRO A 332 5.81 18.58 10.81
C PRO A 332 4.70 17.91 10.00
N ASN A 333 4.33 18.43 8.82
CA ASN A 333 3.10 18.07 8.12
C ASN A 333 3.32 17.02 7.02
N ARG A 334 4.29 16.12 7.22
CA ARG A 334 4.30 14.82 6.56
C ARG A 334 3.29 13.92 7.29
N HIS A 335 2.33 13.39 6.56
CA HIS A 335 1.30 12.52 7.11
C HIS A 335 1.43 11.13 6.52
N ALA A 336 1.25 10.09 7.34
CA ALA A 336 1.22 8.70 6.91
C ALA A 336 -0.09 8.42 6.15
N ARG A 337 0.01 7.69 5.05
CA ARG A 337 -1.10 7.39 4.11
C ARG A 337 -0.98 5.95 3.63
N VAL A 338 -2.10 5.41 3.16
CA VAL A 338 -2.16 4.07 2.60
C VAL A 338 -2.98 4.05 1.32
N GLN A 339 -2.60 3.21 0.36
CA GLN A 339 -3.42 2.90 -0.81
C GLN A 339 -3.19 1.46 -1.29
N LYS A 340 -4.17 0.89 -1.97
CA LYS A 340 -4.05 -0.43 -2.62
C LYS A 340 -2.94 -0.41 -3.66
N LEU A 341 -2.03 -1.37 -3.59
CA LEU A 341 -1.05 -1.62 -4.63
C LEU A 341 -1.65 -2.57 -5.67
N TYR A 342 -1.53 -2.21 -6.94
CA TYR A 342 -2.00 -3.04 -8.05
C TYR A 342 -0.83 -3.76 -8.71
N TRP A 343 -1.14 -4.68 -9.61
CA TRP A 343 -0.13 -5.47 -10.31
C TRP A 343 -0.40 -5.45 -11.81
N HIS A 344 0.64 -5.21 -12.60
CA HIS A 344 0.63 -5.47 -14.03
C HIS A 344 0.46 -6.97 -14.31
N ARG A 345 0.01 -7.30 -15.52
CA ARG A 345 -0.08 -8.69 -15.99
C ARG A 345 1.30 -9.37 -16.05
N ASP A 346 2.35 -8.61 -16.32
CA ASP A 346 3.73 -9.10 -16.28
C ASP A 346 4.26 -9.30 -14.84
N GLY A 347 3.45 -9.00 -13.83
CA GLY A 347 3.72 -9.14 -12.40
C GLY A 347 4.61 -8.05 -11.79
N THR A 348 4.86 -6.93 -12.49
CA THR A 348 5.46 -5.73 -11.88
C THR A 348 4.41 -4.91 -11.10
N PRO A 349 4.80 -4.21 -10.02
CA PRO A 349 3.87 -3.43 -9.21
C PRO A 349 3.40 -2.16 -9.92
N LEU A 350 2.12 -1.83 -9.74
CA LEU A 350 1.44 -0.64 -10.25
C LEU A 350 1.07 0.28 -9.07
N PHE A 351 1.88 1.31 -8.86
CA PHE A 351 1.70 2.27 -7.76
C PHE A 351 0.62 3.31 -8.06
N GLY A 352 0.44 3.67 -9.34
CA GLY A 352 -0.48 4.74 -9.74
C GLY A 352 0.02 6.12 -9.28
N VAL A 353 -0.91 6.95 -8.83
CA VAL A 353 -0.63 8.27 -8.23
C VAL A 353 -0.98 8.25 -6.74
N PRO A 354 -0.44 9.16 -5.91
CA PRO A 354 -0.94 9.34 -4.56
C PRO A 354 -2.41 9.80 -4.61
N VAL A 355 -3.33 8.90 -4.27
CA VAL A 355 -4.75 8.99 -4.66
C VAL A 355 -5.57 10.10 -3.99
N GLY A 356 -4.98 10.79 -3.01
CA GLY A 356 -5.65 11.86 -2.26
C GLY A 356 -6.80 11.37 -1.38
N SER A 357 -7.53 12.31 -0.80
CA SER A 357 -8.71 12.02 0.01
C SER A 357 -9.92 11.66 -0.87
N GLY A 358 -10.87 10.91 -0.31
CA GLY A 358 -12.13 10.56 -0.98
C GLY A 358 -12.67 9.19 -0.55
N GLY A 359 -13.77 8.77 -1.17
CA GLY A 359 -14.33 7.43 -0.97
C GLY A 359 -13.54 6.30 -1.64
N PRO A 360 -14.06 5.06 -1.56
CA PRO A 360 -13.43 3.88 -2.13
C PRO A 360 -13.22 4.01 -3.65
N ILE A 361 -12.14 3.42 -4.14
CA ILE A 361 -11.78 3.46 -5.55
C ILE A 361 -12.21 2.15 -6.21
N VAL A 362 -12.86 2.26 -7.36
CA VAL A 362 -13.24 1.12 -8.19
C VAL A 362 -12.75 1.31 -9.61
N ARG A 363 -12.51 0.19 -10.30
CA ARG A 363 -12.25 0.11 -11.74
C ARG A 363 -13.39 -0.64 -12.41
N LEU A 364 -13.70 -0.28 -13.65
CA LEU A 364 -14.80 -0.90 -14.40
C LEU A 364 -14.24 -1.76 -15.54
N THR A 365 -14.69 -3.01 -15.60
CA THR A 365 -14.33 -3.98 -16.66
C THR A 365 -15.59 -4.39 -17.42
N PRO A 366 -15.71 -4.13 -18.74
CA PRO A 366 -16.85 -4.60 -19.53
C PRO A 366 -16.94 -6.13 -19.54
N GLY A 367 -18.16 -6.66 -19.47
CA GLY A 367 -18.41 -8.10 -19.42
C GLY A 367 -18.01 -8.85 -20.70
N ASP A 368 -17.95 -8.15 -21.83
CA ASP A 368 -17.48 -8.65 -23.13
C ASP A 368 -15.99 -8.38 -23.39
N SER A 369 -15.29 -7.73 -22.46
CA SER A 369 -13.84 -7.47 -22.51
C SER A 369 -13.21 -7.70 -21.12
N PRO A 370 -13.06 -8.96 -20.69
CA PRO A 370 -12.70 -9.30 -19.31
C PRO A 370 -11.28 -8.87 -18.87
N TYR A 371 -10.45 -8.44 -19.82
CA TYR A 371 -9.12 -7.88 -19.57
C TYR A 371 -9.03 -6.39 -19.84
N GLY A 372 -10.11 -5.77 -20.33
CA GLY A 372 -10.16 -4.35 -20.62
C GLY A 372 -10.70 -3.56 -19.43
N PHE A 373 -10.11 -2.41 -19.15
CA PHE A 373 -10.66 -1.49 -18.15
C PHE A 373 -11.13 -0.22 -18.83
N VAL A 374 -12.23 0.33 -18.32
CA VAL A 374 -12.64 1.69 -18.63
C VAL A 374 -11.56 2.63 -18.11
N ARG A 375 -11.03 3.46 -19.00
CA ARG A 375 -10.05 4.51 -18.72
C ARG A 375 -10.39 5.78 -19.47
N HIS A 376 -9.88 6.92 -19.04
CA HIS A 376 -9.93 8.16 -19.84
C HIS A 376 -8.61 8.40 -20.60
N LEU A 377 -8.71 8.91 -21.82
CA LEU A 377 -7.58 9.42 -22.62
C LEU A 377 -8.06 10.69 -23.32
N ASP A 378 -7.33 11.79 -23.16
CA ASP A 378 -7.78 13.12 -23.61
C ASP A 378 -9.22 13.44 -23.17
N PHE A 379 -9.52 13.04 -21.92
CA PHE A 379 -10.83 13.11 -21.27
C PHE A 379 -11.96 12.32 -21.95
N ALA A 380 -11.72 11.54 -23.00
CA ALA A 380 -12.71 10.62 -23.57
C ALA A 380 -12.60 9.25 -22.88
N LEU A 381 -13.73 8.67 -22.47
CA LEU A 381 -13.74 7.33 -21.89
C LEU A 381 -13.68 6.25 -22.99
N ARG A 382 -12.83 5.26 -22.76
CA ARG A 382 -12.57 4.13 -23.64
C ARG A 382 -12.20 2.89 -22.84
N VAL A 383 -12.11 1.74 -23.51
CA VAL A 383 -11.71 0.47 -22.91
C VAL A 383 -10.38 0.04 -23.50
N ASP A 384 -9.38 -0.17 -22.63
CA ASP A 384 -8.04 -0.63 -23.03
C ASP A 384 -7.55 -1.77 -22.13
N THR A 385 -6.72 -2.67 -22.66
CA THR A 385 -6.28 -3.91 -22.00
C THR A 385 -4.90 -3.85 -21.36
N ASP A 386 -3.99 -3.02 -21.90
CA ASP A 386 -2.60 -2.91 -21.44
C ASP A 386 -2.34 -1.56 -20.77
N LEU A 387 -3.05 -1.31 -19.67
CA LEU A 387 -3.01 -0.03 -18.98
C LEU A 387 -1.78 0.11 -18.10
N ARG A 388 -0.96 1.14 -18.37
CA ARG A 388 0.15 1.54 -17.50
C ARG A 388 -0.24 2.68 -16.58
N GLU A 389 -1.07 3.60 -17.06
CA GLU A 389 -1.59 4.73 -16.32
C GLU A 389 -2.77 4.28 -15.45
N LEU A 390 -2.49 3.59 -14.35
CA LEU A 390 -3.51 3.00 -13.48
C LEU A 390 -4.62 4.00 -13.12
N ALA A 391 -4.24 5.22 -12.75
CA ALA A 391 -5.15 6.25 -12.26
C ALA A 391 -6.15 6.74 -13.31
N ASP A 392 -5.88 6.54 -14.60
CA ASP A 392 -6.84 6.86 -15.67
C ASP A 392 -8.05 5.91 -15.66
N SER A 393 -7.91 4.75 -15.02
CA SER A 393 -8.95 3.72 -14.92
C SER A 393 -9.58 3.61 -13.53
N GLN A 394 -9.28 4.56 -12.64
CA GLN A 394 -9.73 4.57 -11.26
C GLN A 394 -10.79 5.66 -11.06
N TYR A 395 -11.92 5.26 -10.50
CA TYR A 395 -13.07 6.13 -10.29
C TYR A 395 -13.61 6.00 -8.87
N ARG A 396 -14.34 7.02 -8.42
CA ARG A 396 -15.12 7.01 -7.19
C ARG A 396 -16.59 7.23 -7.53
N PHE A 397 -17.46 6.36 -7.03
CA PHE A 397 -18.90 6.60 -7.06
C PHE A 397 -19.26 7.49 -5.85
N GLY A 398 -20.09 8.49 -6.10
CA GLY A 398 -20.53 9.43 -5.06
C GLY A 398 -21.95 9.92 -5.32
N PRO A 399 -22.58 10.57 -4.34
CA PRO A 399 -23.93 11.08 -4.49
C PRO A 399 -24.02 12.10 -5.63
N SER A 400 -25.12 12.06 -6.39
CA SER A 400 -25.45 13.09 -7.38
C SER A 400 -26.23 14.25 -6.76
N ALA A 401 -26.07 15.45 -7.35
CA ALA A 401 -26.91 16.61 -7.05
C ALA A 401 -28.41 16.40 -7.35
N LEU A 402 -28.76 15.41 -8.20
CA LEU A 402 -30.15 15.01 -8.44
C LEU A 402 -30.78 14.26 -7.25
N GLY A 403 -29.98 13.81 -6.28
CA GLY A 403 -30.45 13.05 -5.13
C GLY A 403 -30.96 11.64 -5.45
N GLY A 404 -31.60 11.00 -4.47
CA GLY A 404 -32.13 9.65 -4.61
C GLY A 404 -31.04 8.59 -4.80
N SER A 405 -31.24 7.65 -5.73
CA SER A 405 -30.29 6.59 -6.07
C SER A 405 -29.32 6.97 -7.19
N PHE A 406 -29.27 8.25 -7.58
CA PHE A 406 -28.36 8.73 -8.61
C PHE A 406 -26.97 9.01 -8.05
N GLU A 407 -25.98 8.60 -8.82
CA GLU A 407 -24.57 8.69 -8.48
C GLU A 407 -23.80 9.42 -9.58
N THR A 408 -22.76 10.15 -9.16
CA THR A 408 -21.72 10.67 -10.05
C THR A 408 -20.53 9.72 -10.04
N ILE A 409 -19.80 9.68 -11.15
CA ILE A 409 -18.57 8.89 -11.29
C ILE A 409 -17.42 9.88 -11.45
N THR A 410 -16.60 10.03 -10.42
CA THR A 410 -15.51 11.01 -10.36
C THR A 410 -14.18 10.34 -10.68
N SER A 411 -13.33 10.99 -11.48
CA SER A 411 -11.98 10.48 -11.77
C SER A 411 -11.07 10.62 -10.54
N VAL A 412 -10.23 9.62 -10.26
CA VAL A 412 -9.28 9.68 -9.14
C VAL A 412 -8.14 10.67 -9.40
N ASN A 413 -7.58 10.70 -10.61
CA ASN A 413 -6.49 11.62 -10.95
C ASN A 413 -6.95 12.99 -11.46
N HIS A 414 -8.26 13.17 -11.68
CA HIS A 414 -8.89 14.45 -11.98
C HIS A 414 -10.11 14.64 -11.06
N PRO A 415 -9.91 14.90 -9.76
CA PRO A 415 -10.99 14.94 -8.78
C PRO A 415 -11.97 16.11 -9.00
N ASP A 416 -11.61 17.09 -9.82
CA ASP A 416 -12.48 18.17 -10.30
C ASP A 416 -13.40 17.75 -11.45
N ARG A 417 -13.34 16.49 -11.92
CA ARG A 417 -14.05 16.02 -13.12
C ARG A 417 -14.89 14.77 -12.86
N VAL A 418 -16.07 14.78 -13.48
CA VAL A 418 -17.03 13.67 -13.46
C VAL A 418 -17.26 13.13 -14.86
N VAL A 419 -17.64 11.86 -14.94
CA VAL A 419 -18.09 11.22 -16.18
C VAL A 419 -19.44 11.82 -16.59
N CYS A 420 -19.51 12.30 -17.83
CA CYS A 420 -20.69 12.94 -18.41
C CYS A 420 -20.91 12.42 -19.83
N VAL A 421 -22.18 12.34 -20.24
CA VAL A 421 -22.56 12.03 -21.62
C VAL A 421 -22.48 13.29 -22.48
N VAL A 422 -21.61 13.27 -23.49
CA VAL A 422 -21.42 14.36 -24.46
C VAL A 422 -21.54 13.77 -25.86
N ASP A 423 -22.52 14.24 -26.63
CA ASP A 423 -22.81 13.79 -28.00
C ASP A 423 -22.92 12.26 -28.14
N GLY A 424 -23.53 11.61 -27.14
CA GLY A 424 -23.73 10.15 -27.11
C GLY A 424 -22.52 9.32 -26.67
N SER A 425 -21.38 9.97 -26.39
CA SER A 425 -20.16 9.37 -25.86
C SER A 425 -19.92 9.75 -24.40
N LEU A 426 -19.08 9.02 -23.67
CA LEU A 426 -18.72 9.37 -22.29
C LEU A 426 -17.41 10.15 -22.24
N ARG A 427 -17.39 11.27 -21.50
CA ARG A 427 -16.21 12.13 -21.32
C ARG A 427 -16.09 12.60 -19.86
N LEU A 428 -14.88 12.97 -19.45
CA LEU A 428 -14.64 13.69 -18.19
C LEU A 428 -14.85 15.19 -18.40
N VAL A 429 -15.84 15.73 -17.68
CA VAL A 429 -16.22 17.15 -17.71
C VAL A 429 -16.00 17.77 -16.32
N PRO A 430 -15.55 19.04 -16.22
CA PRO A 430 -15.43 19.71 -14.92
C PRO A 430 -16.76 19.68 -14.18
N SER A 431 -16.74 19.23 -12.92
CA SER A 431 -17.93 19.05 -12.09
C SER A 431 -18.72 20.35 -11.89
N SER A 432 -18.05 21.50 -11.91
CA SER A 432 -18.65 22.83 -11.84
C SER A 432 -19.50 23.21 -13.06
N THR A 433 -19.35 22.50 -14.18
CA THR A 433 -20.01 22.81 -15.46
C THR A 433 -20.81 21.63 -16.03
N ALA A 434 -20.74 20.47 -15.38
CA ALA A 434 -21.40 19.26 -15.87
C ALA A 434 -22.93 19.37 -15.71
N ASP A 435 -23.68 19.07 -16.78
CA ASP A 435 -25.13 18.91 -16.68
C ASP A 435 -25.46 17.72 -15.76
N PRO A 436 -26.19 17.93 -14.65
CA PRO A 436 -26.53 16.84 -13.73
C PRO A 436 -27.27 15.68 -14.39
N GLY A 437 -28.12 15.94 -15.39
CA GLY A 437 -28.85 14.90 -16.12
C GLY A 437 -27.93 13.98 -16.93
N ALA A 438 -26.91 14.56 -17.57
CA ALA A 438 -25.91 13.84 -18.37
C ALA A 438 -24.76 13.24 -17.53
N ALA A 439 -24.55 13.68 -16.29
CA ALA A 439 -23.47 13.24 -15.41
C ALA A 439 -23.91 12.29 -14.28
N SER A 440 -25.19 11.93 -14.24
CA SER A 440 -25.76 11.09 -13.18
C SER A 440 -26.18 9.73 -13.70
N PHE A 441 -25.87 8.69 -12.93
CA PHE A 441 -26.15 7.31 -13.27
C PHE A 441 -26.79 6.56 -12.10
N THR A 442 -27.57 5.54 -12.40
CA THR A 442 -27.99 4.54 -11.41
C THR A 442 -27.25 3.23 -11.69
N ARG A 443 -26.59 2.68 -10.68
CA ARG A 443 -26.07 1.31 -10.72
C ARG A 443 -27.21 0.32 -10.57
N VAL A 444 -27.45 -0.47 -11.60
CA VAL A 444 -28.44 -1.54 -11.60
C VAL A 444 -27.72 -2.88 -11.52
N PRO A 445 -27.85 -3.63 -10.41
CA PRO A 445 -27.29 -4.97 -10.31
C PRO A 445 -27.80 -5.88 -11.41
N VAL A 446 -26.90 -6.60 -12.06
CA VAL A 446 -27.19 -7.59 -13.10
C VAL A 446 -26.26 -8.78 -12.93
N ARG A 447 -26.58 -9.92 -13.55
CA ARG A 447 -25.72 -11.10 -13.46
C ARG A 447 -24.29 -10.77 -13.94
N GLY A 448 -23.32 -10.89 -13.06
CA GLY A 448 -21.89 -10.68 -13.35
C GLY A 448 -21.36 -9.26 -13.16
N GLY A 449 -22.17 -8.29 -12.72
CA GLY A 449 -21.72 -6.93 -12.46
C GLY A 449 -22.87 -5.93 -12.32
N VAL A 450 -22.65 -4.70 -12.81
CA VAL A 450 -23.65 -3.62 -12.82
C VAL A 450 -23.88 -3.08 -14.23
N ALA A 451 -25.10 -2.66 -14.52
CA ALA A 451 -25.39 -1.78 -15.65
C ALA A 451 -25.50 -0.34 -15.14
N LEU A 452 -24.89 0.62 -15.85
CA LEU A 452 -24.93 2.04 -15.51
C LEU A 452 -26.02 2.74 -16.32
N ARG A 453 -27.20 2.96 -15.75
CA ARG A 453 -28.32 3.64 -16.42
C ARG A 453 -28.21 5.15 -16.31
N LEU A 454 -28.48 5.87 -17.38
CA LEU A 454 -28.39 7.33 -17.41
C LEU A 454 -29.62 7.95 -16.71
N ALA A 455 -29.41 8.98 -15.89
CA ALA A 455 -30.52 9.63 -15.18
C ALA A 455 -31.51 10.32 -16.12
N SER A 456 -31.03 10.98 -17.18
CA SER A 456 -31.89 11.65 -18.16
C SER A 456 -32.63 10.71 -19.11
N ASP A 457 -32.27 9.42 -19.16
CA ASP A 457 -32.95 8.40 -19.96
C ASP A 457 -32.79 7.00 -19.33
N ALA A 458 -33.76 6.61 -18.51
CA ALA A 458 -33.75 5.34 -17.80
C ALA A 458 -33.79 4.09 -18.72
N ALA A 459 -34.15 4.25 -20.01
CA ALA A 459 -34.13 3.16 -20.98
C ALA A 459 -32.73 2.93 -21.58
N ARG A 460 -31.78 3.82 -21.31
CA ARG A 460 -30.42 3.76 -21.84
C ARG A 460 -29.38 3.59 -20.74
N CYS A 461 -28.36 2.83 -21.06
CA CYS A 461 -27.22 2.58 -20.21
C CYS A 461 -25.90 2.75 -20.96
N VAL A 462 -24.82 2.81 -20.21
CA VAL A 462 -23.46 2.74 -20.75
C VAL A 462 -23.26 1.37 -21.41
N ARG A 463 -22.65 1.38 -22.60
CA ARG A 463 -22.34 0.17 -23.37
C ARG A 463 -20.95 0.29 -23.99
N HIS A 464 -20.21 -0.81 -23.93
CA HIS A 464 -18.95 -0.98 -24.64
C HIS A 464 -19.21 -1.35 -26.11
N GLU A 465 -18.55 -0.64 -27.02
CA GLU A 465 -18.59 -0.89 -28.46
C GLU A 465 -17.19 -0.73 -29.07
N ARG A 466 -16.50 -1.85 -29.32
CA ARG A 466 -15.20 -1.87 -30.02
C ARG A 466 -14.20 -0.86 -29.43
N GLY A 467 -14.04 -0.87 -28.11
CA GLY A 467 -13.13 0.01 -27.36
C GLY A 467 -13.72 1.37 -26.96
N LYS A 468 -14.91 1.75 -27.45
CA LYS A 468 -15.59 3.00 -27.07
C LYS A 468 -16.67 2.74 -26.01
N LEU A 469 -16.98 3.75 -25.21
CA LEU A 469 -18.19 3.77 -24.39
C LEU A 469 -19.23 4.71 -24.97
N VAL A 470 -20.45 4.19 -25.15
CA VAL A 470 -21.59 4.94 -25.68
C VAL A 470 -22.83 4.73 -24.81
N ILE A 471 -23.87 5.51 -25.08
CA ILE A 471 -25.19 5.35 -24.44
C ILE A 471 -26.14 4.63 -25.38
N GLY A 472 -26.74 3.52 -24.95
CA GLY A 472 -27.65 2.70 -25.76
C GLY A 472 -28.58 1.85 -24.91
N ARG A 473 -29.47 1.07 -25.57
CA ARG A 473 -30.29 0.09 -24.84
C ARG A 473 -29.39 -1.00 -24.24
N GLN A 474 -29.78 -1.50 -23.07
CA GLN A 474 -29.10 -2.62 -22.44
C GLN A 474 -29.05 -3.82 -23.39
N SER A 475 -27.85 -4.37 -23.60
CA SER A 475 -27.61 -5.40 -24.62
C SER A 475 -26.44 -6.29 -24.19
N GLY A 476 -26.78 -7.47 -23.69
CA GLY A 476 -25.82 -8.53 -23.34
C GLY A 476 -24.66 -8.06 -22.44
N ALA A 477 -23.53 -8.75 -22.56
CA ALA A 477 -22.34 -8.52 -21.76
C ALA A 477 -21.66 -7.16 -21.99
N ALA A 478 -21.89 -6.54 -23.15
CA ALA A 478 -21.36 -5.21 -23.49
C ALA A 478 -21.95 -4.07 -22.63
N SER A 479 -23.09 -4.31 -21.98
CA SER A 479 -23.75 -3.35 -21.06
C SER A 479 -23.57 -3.69 -19.58
N VAL A 480 -22.73 -4.70 -19.28
CA VAL A 480 -22.45 -5.15 -17.91
C VAL A 480 -21.01 -4.78 -17.57
N PHE A 481 -20.79 -4.18 -16.41
CA PHE A 481 -19.47 -3.82 -15.91
C PHE A 481 -19.20 -4.53 -14.60
N ARG A 482 -18.12 -5.31 -14.55
CA ARG A 482 -17.58 -5.84 -13.30
C ARG A 482 -16.78 -4.73 -12.62
N LEU A 483 -17.00 -4.57 -11.32
CA LEU A 483 -16.25 -3.64 -10.47
C LEU A 483 -15.10 -4.38 -9.78
N SER A 484 -13.93 -3.75 -9.70
CA SER A 484 -12.69 -4.33 -9.13
C SER A 484 -11.77 -3.31 -8.48
#